data_AF-N9KS52-F1
#
_entry.id   AF-N9KS52-F1
#
_cell.length_a   1.000
_cell.length_b   1.000
_cell.length_c   1.000
_cell.angle_alpha   90.00
_cell.angle_beta   90.00
_cell.angle_gamma   90.00
#
_symmetry.space_group_name_H-M   'P 1'
#
loop_
_entity.id
_entity.type
_entity.pdbx_description
1 polymer ?
#
loop_
_entity_poly.entity_id
_entity_poly.type
_entity_poly.pdbx_seq_one_letter_code
_entity_poly.pdbx_strand_id
1 'polypeptide(L)'
;MSRLKSGVLHPFASPEELIAKRALNQRDGSAKDYIYLWGQAQKNNSTQAMYPRSILTQYCHEQGGKFSLLYRSNFNAVADLAQRKRLSTNRGVVQGSGAYQCRMDGLAESWIVSIEPVSERQVDKTSQNRSVRLLTKLMSATEARNFYLAANKNTVATQKKTAASIKTPVTKSTNELKESARKEQERKELERKELERKELEKKQIATRVVPVRASVVETPQQQQMKLYVAARRDINSGKNLNNACNNAQRAYNYGKLQGTEGTRVYTESGMLVARCLNGIPAYANRFPNAKTQAKRVLQNLSNNYNHSGAKNMLRQIK
;
A
#
# COMPACT_ATOMS: atom_id res chain seq x y z
N MET A 1 -35.35 19.81 -2.14
CA MET A 1 -34.13 20.24 -1.41
C MET A 1 -33.32 19.01 -1.05
N SER A 2 -32.21 18.74 -1.75
CA SER A 2 -31.36 17.58 -1.49
C SER A 2 -29.99 18.09 -1.04
N ARG A 3 -29.63 17.85 0.22
CA ARG A 3 -28.32 18.19 0.80
C ARG A 3 -27.23 17.42 0.05
N LEU A 4 -26.45 18.12 -0.78
CA LEU A 4 -25.14 17.68 -1.25
C LEU A 4 -24.23 17.50 -0.02
N LYS A 5 -23.89 16.25 0.29
CA LYS A 5 -22.90 15.92 1.32
C LYS A 5 -21.55 16.52 0.87
N SER A 6 -21.06 17.50 1.64
CA SER A 6 -19.70 18.03 1.56
C SER A 6 -18.70 16.87 1.57
N GLY A 7 -18.03 16.66 0.43
CA GLY A 7 -17.02 15.64 0.24
C GLY A 7 -15.72 16.05 0.92
N VAL A 8 -15.54 15.60 2.16
CA VAL A 8 -14.27 15.72 2.88
C VAL A 8 -13.20 14.97 2.09
N LEU A 9 -12.19 15.70 1.60
CA LEU A 9 -11.00 15.12 1.00
C LEU A 9 -10.19 14.40 2.07
N HIS A 10 -9.81 13.15 1.80
CA HIS A 10 -8.89 12.45 2.69
C HIS A 10 -7.51 13.12 2.62
N PRO A 11 -6.89 13.52 3.75
CA PRO A 11 -5.64 14.31 3.79
C PRO A 11 -4.36 13.61 3.30
N PHE A 12 -4.45 12.50 2.57
CA PHE A 12 -3.29 11.67 2.19
C PHE A 12 -3.24 11.47 0.68
N ALA A 13 -2.05 11.62 0.09
CA ALA A 13 -1.82 11.54 -1.36
C ALA A 13 -1.56 10.12 -1.87
N SER A 14 -1.29 9.16 -0.96
CA SER A 14 -1.14 7.74 -1.30
C SER A 14 -1.43 6.82 -0.11
N PRO A 15 -1.67 5.51 -0.33
CA PRO A 15 -1.83 4.56 0.77
C PRO A 15 -0.55 4.45 1.64
N GLU A 16 0.65 4.63 1.07
CA GLU A 16 1.91 4.69 1.83
C GLU A 16 1.90 5.86 2.82
N GLU A 17 1.50 7.05 2.35
CA GLU A 17 1.42 8.23 3.19
C GLU A 17 0.38 8.04 4.29
N LEU A 18 -0.78 7.45 3.97
CA LEU A 18 -1.80 7.09 4.96
C LEU A 18 -1.22 6.16 6.03
N ILE A 19 -0.53 5.07 5.64
CA ILE A 19 0.08 4.11 6.56
C ILE A 19 1.04 4.82 7.52
N ALA A 20 1.89 5.70 6.99
CA ALA A 20 2.86 6.45 7.79
C ALA A 20 2.18 7.48 8.72
N LYS A 21 1.30 8.33 8.18
CA LYS A 21 0.68 9.44 8.91
C LYS A 21 -0.37 8.99 9.92
N ARG A 22 -1.10 7.90 9.65
CA ARG A 22 -2.01 7.27 10.62
C ARG A 22 -1.30 6.32 11.58
N ALA A 23 0.03 6.20 11.47
CA ALA A 23 0.87 5.34 12.28
C ALA A 23 0.31 3.91 12.36
N LEU A 24 0.01 3.32 11.20
CA LEU A 24 -0.47 1.93 11.12
C LEU A 24 0.66 0.94 11.44
N ASN A 25 1.90 1.38 11.24
CA ASN A 25 3.12 0.73 11.70
C ASN A 25 3.84 1.61 12.73
N GLN A 26 4.93 1.10 13.30
CA GLN A 26 5.88 1.90 14.07
C GLN A 26 6.61 2.90 13.17
N ARG A 27 7.28 3.89 13.77
CA ARG A 27 8.02 4.94 13.03
C ARG A 27 9.16 4.38 12.17
N ASP A 28 9.75 3.27 12.59
CA ASP A 28 10.78 2.53 11.85
C ASP A 28 10.20 1.61 10.76
N GLY A 29 8.87 1.62 10.57
CA GLY A 29 8.16 0.76 9.63
C GLY A 29 7.89 -0.65 10.15
N SER A 30 8.32 -0.99 11.37
CA SER A 30 8.08 -2.30 11.97
C SER A 30 6.63 -2.48 12.44
N ALA A 31 6.25 -3.72 12.75
CA ALA A 31 4.91 -4.05 13.19
C ALA A 31 4.51 -3.33 14.49
N LYS A 32 3.27 -2.83 14.54
CA LYS A 32 2.72 -2.11 15.70
C LYS A 32 1.76 -3.00 16.49
N ASP A 33 1.73 -2.81 17.81
CA ASP A 33 0.80 -3.50 18.70
C ASP A 33 -0.63 -2.95 18.57
N TYR A 34 -1.60 -3.87 18.52
CA TYR A 34 -3.03 -3.59 18.57
C TYR A 34 -3.70 -4.53 19.58
N ILE A 35 -4.44 -4.00 20.53
CA ILE A 35 -5.15 -4.82 21.52
C ILE A 35 -6.34 -5.50 20.84
N TYR A 36 -6.35 -6.84 20.84
CA TYR A 36 -7.41 -7.61 20.17
C TYR A 36 -8.32 -8.37 21.15
N LEU A 37 -7.84 -8.57 22.38
CA LEU A 37 -8.58 -9.16 23.48
C LEU A 37 -8.45 -8.26 24.70
N TRP A 38 -9.59 -7.84 25.23
CA TRP A 38 -9.67 -7.07 26.45
C TRP A 38 -10.06 -7.98 27.61
N GLY A 39 -9.49 -7.73 28.78
CA GLY A 39 -9.87 -8.37 30.03
C GLY A 39 -11.28 -7.97 30.45
N GLN A 40 -11.81 -8.66 31.46
CA GLN A 40 -13.21 -8.51 31.91
C GLN A 40 -13.60 -7.06 32.23
N ALA A 41 -12.71 -6.30 32.87
CA ALA A 41 -12.95 -4.89 33.19
C ALA A 41 -13.13 -4.00 31.95
N GLN A 42 -12.60 -4.40 30.79
CA GLN A 42 -12.60 -3.65 29.55
C GLN A 42 -13.31 -4.41 28.41
N LYS A 43 -14.14 -5.42 28.73
CA LYS A 43 -14.73 -6.34 27.74
C LYS A 43 -15.59 -5.66 26.66
N ASN A 44 -16.10 -4.47 26.94
CA ASN A 44 -16.92 -3.69 26.02
C ASN A 44 -16.09 -2.90 24.99
N ASN A 45 -14.77 -2.83 25.15
CA ASN A 45 -13.90 -2.17 24.19
C ASN A 45 -13.84 -2.96 22.89
N SER A 46 -13.86 -2.25 21.77
CA SER A 46 -13.71 -2.87 20.46
C SER A 46 -12.28 -3.38 20.26
N THR A 47 -12.16 -4.43 19.44
CA THR A 47 -10.86 -4.96 19.01
C THR A 47 -10.14 -3.93 18.15
N GLN A 48 -8.93 -3.55 18.55
CA GLN A 48 -8.09 -2.63 17.79
C GLN A 48 -7.43 -3.29 16.59
N ALA A 49 -7.43 -4.63 16.49
CA ALA A 49 -6.87 -5.37 15.35
C ALA A 49 -7.57 -5.02 14.03
N MET A 50 -8.80 -4.49 14.09
CA MET A 50 -9.56 -4.02 12.92
C MET A 50 -9.16 -2.60 12.47
N TYR A 51 -8.38 -1.86 13.26
CA TYR A 51 -8.08 -0.45 13.00
C TYR A 51 -7.35 -0.24 11.65
N PRO A 52 -6.26 -0.96 11.30
CA PRO A 52 -5.61 -0.78 10.00
C PRO A 52 -6.56 -1.01 8.83
N ARG A 53 -7.32 -2.10 8.87
CA ARG A 53 -8.33 -2.43 7.86
C ARG A 53 -9.38 -1.32 7.73
N SER A 54 -9.87 -0.80 8.85
CA SER A 54 -10.93 0.22 8.86
C SER A 54 -10.44 1.54 8.24
N ILE A 55 -9.24 1.98 8.60
CA ILE A 55 -8.62 3.18 8.04
C ILE A 55 -8.38 3.04 6.53
N LEU A 56 -7.88 1.89 6.08
CA LEU A 56 -7.64 1.62 4.65
C LEU A 56 -8.95 1.46 3.86
N THR A 57 -9.99 0.90 4.48
CA THR A 57 -11.34 0.82 3.88
C THR A 57 -11.89 2.22 3.66
N GLN A 58 -11.84 3.06 4.69
CA GLN A 58 -12.32 4.44 4.61
C GLN A 58 -11.56 5.21 3.53
N TYR A 59 -10.23 5.11 3.53
CA TYR A 59 -9.41 5.73 2.49
C TYR A 59 -9.77 5.26 1.08
N CYS A 60 -9.95 3.96 0.87
CA CYS A 60 -10.36 3.43 -0.43
C CYS A 60 -11.75 3.96 -0.86
N HIS A 61 -12.72 3.97 0.05
CA HIS A 61 -14.08 4.42 -0.24
C HIS A 61 -14.17 5.93 -0.51
N GLU A 62 -13.43 6.75 0.23
CA GLU A 62 -13.38 8.20 0.00
C GLU A 62 -12.76 8.55 -1.35
N GLN A 63 -11.90 7.68 -1.88
CA GLN A 63 -11.35 7.80 -3.23
C GLN A 63 -12.30 7.25 -4.32
N GLY A 64 -13.50 6.78 -3.94
CA GLY A 64 -14.47 6.18 -4.86
C GLY A 64 -14.19 4.72 -5.23
N GLY A 65 -13.31 4.05 -4.49
CA GLY A 65 -12.97 2.65 -4.69
C GLY A 65 -13.77 1.70 -3.81
N LYS A 66 -13.65 0.41 -4.10
CA LYS A 66 -14.18 -0.70 -3.31
C LYS A 66 -13.04 -1.47 -2.66
N PHE A 67 -13.03 -1.51 -1.33
CA PHE A 67 -12.03 -2.26 -0.56
C PHE A 67 -12.52 -3.67 -0.28
N SER A 68 -11.83 -4.68 -0.82
CA SER A 68 -12.23 -6.08 -0.71
C SER A 68 -11.06 -6.98 -0.33
N LEU A 69 -11.35 -8.03 0.42
CA LEU A 69 -10.38 -9.07 0.75
C LEU A 69 -9.95 -9.80 -0.54
N LEU A 70 -8.64 -9.90 -0.76
CA LEU A 70 -8.03 -10.63 -1.87
C LEU A 70 -7.53 -12.01 -1.42
N TYR A 71 -6.79 -12.07 -0.31
CA TYR A 71 -6.31 -13.32 0.29
C TYR A 71 -6.49 -13.31 1.81
N ARG A 72 -6.95 -14.42 2.37
CA ARG A 72 -7.01 -14.61 3.82
C ARG A 72 -5.61 -14.82 4.39
N SER A 73 -5.34 -14.22 5.55
CA SER A 73 -4.14 -14.56 6.31
C SER A 73 -4.17 -16.03 6.74
N ASN A 74 -3.03 -16.69 6.60
CA ASN A 74 -2.76 -18.01 7.17
C ASN A 74 -1.94 -17.90 8.47
N PHE A 75 -1.66 -16.68 8.92
CA PHE A 75 -0.85 -16.37 10.10
C PHE A 75 0.57 -16.96 10.07
N ASN A 76 1.12 -17.25 8.87
CA ASN A 76 2.42 -17.89 8.74
C ASN A 76 3.60 -17.01 9.19
N ALA A 77 3.40 -15.69 9.22
CA ALA A 77 4.39 -14.76 9.75
C ALA A 77 4.53 -14.81 11.29
N VAL A 78 3.61 -15.48 11.99
CA VAL A 78 3.69 -15.73 13.43
C VAL A 78 4.46 -17.03 13.68
N ALA A 79 5.70 -16.94 14.18
CA ALA A 79 6.55 -18.12 14.40
C ALA A 79 5.97 -19.10 15.44
N ASP A 80 5.42 -18.59 16.54
CA ASP A 80 4.90 -19.41 17.63
C ASP A 80 3.52 -20.01 17.30
N LEU A 81 3.41 -21.34 17.39
CA LEU A 81 2.20 -22.08 17.04
C LEU A 81 1.03 -21.81 18.00
N ALA A 82 1.31 -21.58 19.28
CA ALA A 82 0.27 -21.30 20.27
C ALA A 82 -0.31 -19.89 20.08
N GLN A 83 0.56 -18.91 19.78
CA GLN A 83 0.16 -17.56 19.36
C GLN A 83 -0.70 -17.63 18.10
N ARG A 84 -0.26 -18.39 17.10
CA ARG A 84 -0.98 -18.57 15.83
C ARG A 84 -2.39 -19.13 16.06
N LYS A 85 -2.51 -20.18 16.88
CA LYS A 85 -3.80 -20.79 17.25
C LYS A 85 -4.71 -19.81 17.98
N ARG A 86 -4.19 -19.01 18.92
CA ARG A 86 -4.98 -17.99 19.61
C ARG A 86 -5.51 -16.94 18.64
N LEU A 87 -4.64 -16.38 17.81
CA LEU A 87 -5.01 -15.34 16.85
C LEU A 87 -6.05 -15.83 15.83
N SER A 88 -5.91 -17.06 15.31
CA SER A 88 -6.83 -17.61 14.32
C SER A 88 -8.23 -17.90 14.87
N THR A 89 -8.40 -18.02 16.19
CA THR A 89 -9.71 -18.17 16.83
C THR A 89 -10.42 -16.84 17.09
N ASN A 90 -9.72 -15.71 17.04
CA ASN A 90 -10.33 -14.40 17.28
C ASN A 90 -10.91 -13.79 16.00
N ARG A 91 -12.23 -13.62 15.96
CA ARG A 91 -12.94 -13.07 14.79
C ARG A 91 -12.43 -11.69 14.35
N GLY A 92 -12.11 -10.81 15.29
CA GLY A 92 -11.59 -9.47 15.00
C GLY A 92 -10.24 -9.51 14.30
N VAL A 93 -9.33 -10.36 14.77
CA VAL A 93 -8.01 -10.55 14.14
C VAL A 93 -8.17 -11.19 12.76
N VAL A 94 -8.98 -12.25 12.64
CA VAL A 94 -9.22 -12.94 11.36
C VAL A 94 -9.82 -11.98 10.33
N GLN A 95 -10.76 -11.13 10.73
CA GLN A 95 -11.36 -10.14 9.85
C GLN A 95 -10.45 -8.95 9.58
N GLY A 96 -9.51 -8.61 10.47
CA GLY A 96 -8.59 -7.48 10.30
C GLY A 96 -7.37 -7.81 9.45
N SER A 97 -7.04 -9.10 9.32
CA SER A 97 -5.80 -9.59 8.72
C SER A 97 -6.00 -10.13 7.31
N GLY A 98 -4.93 -10.15 6.51
CA GLY A 98 -4.91 -10.65 5.14
C GLY A 98 -4.47 -9.59 4.13
N ALA A 99 -4.49 -9.99 2.86
CA ALA A 99 -4.29 -9.08 1.75
C ALA A 99 -5.63 -8.53 1.27
N TYR A 100 -5.72 -7.21 1.17
CA TYR A 100 -6.88 -6.48 0.71
C TYR A 100 -6.54 -5.68 -0.53
N GLN A 101 -7.48 -5.59 -1.46
CA GLN A 101 -7.36 -4.80 -2.67
C GLN A 101 -8.36 -3.65 -2.62
N CYS A 102 -7.88 -2.44 -2.90
CA CYS A 102 -8.75 -1.34 -3.29
C CYS A 102 -8.89 -1.34 -4.82
N ARG A 103 -10.11 -1.55 -5.31
CA ARG A 103 -10.43 -1.52 -6.74
C ARG A 103 -11.15 -0.21 -7.05
N MET A 104 -10.67 0.52 -8.04
CA MET A 104 -11.27 1.77 -8.48
C MET A 104 -12.04 1.48 -9.78
N ASP A 105 -13.36 1.65 -9.77
CA ASP A 105 -14.16 1.39 -10.96
C ASP A 105 -13.89 2.47 -12.03
N GLY A 106 -13.47 2.04 -13.22
CA GLY A 106 -13.18 2.94 -14.35
C GLY A 106 -11.79 3.59 -14.35
N LEU A 107 -10.89 3.24 -13.42
CA LEU A 107 -9.50 3.70 -13.35
C LEU A 107 -8.54 2.51 -13.18
N ALA A 108 -7.38 2.53 -13.83
CA ALA A 108 -6.40 1.43 -13.78
C ALA A 108 -5.61 1.34 -12.45
N GLU A 109 -5.83 2.25 -11.50
CA GLU A 109 -5.11 2.25 -10.23
C GLU A 109 -5.87 1.44 -9.17
N SER A 110 -5.53 0.16 -9.08
CA SER A 110 -5.82 -0.66 -7.90
C SER A 110 -4.55 -0.85 -7.09
N TRP A 111 -4.65 -0.85 -5.77
CA TRP A 111 -3.54 -1.13 -4.88
C TRP A 111 -3.89 -2.29 -3.94
N ILE A 112 -2.88 -3.07 -3.56
CA ILE A 112 -3.01 -4.20 -2.65
C ILE A 112 -2.19 -3.91 -1.40
N VAL A 113 -2.80 -4.11 -0.24
CA VAL A 113 -2.16 -3.96 1.06
C VAL A 113 -2.28 -5.25 1.84
N SER A 114 -1.18 -5.67 2.43
CA SER A 114 -1.08 -6.76 3.38
C SER A 114 -1.21 -6.21 4.80
N ILE A 115 -2.07 -6.80 5.62
CA ILE A 115 -2.17 -6.54 7.05
C ILE A 115 -1.93 -7.88 7.75
N GLU A 116 -0.71 -8.13 8.20
CA GLU A 116 -0.30 -9.45 8.68
C GLU A 116 0.15 -9.45 10.14
N PRO A 117 -0.36 -10.39 10.96
CA PRO A 117 0.17 -10.67 12.28
C PRO A 117 1.59 -11.23 12.21
N VAL A 118 2.51 -10.66 12.98
CA VAL A 118 3.89 -11.15 13.09
C VAL A 118 4.19 -11.79 14.45
N SER A 119 3.45 -11.38 15.49
CA SER A 119 3.52 -11.98 16.81
C SER A 119 2.33 -11.57 17.67
N GLU A 120 2.20 -12.23 18.80
CA GLU A 120 1.14 -12.02 19.79
C GLU A 120 1.75 -12.01 21.18
N ARG A 121 1.24 -11.16 22.06
CA ARG A 121 1.71 -11.11 23.45
C ARG A 121 0.60 -10.69 24.39
N GLN A 122 0.75 -11.10 25.64
CA GLN A 122 0.04 -10.47 26.74
C GLN A 122 0.63 -9.07 26.95
N VAL A 123 -0.22 -8.07 27.18
CA VAL A 123 0.26 -6.68 27.32
C VAL A 123 1.14 -6.58 28.56
N ASP A 124 0.65 -7.10 29.68
CA ASP A 124 1.34 -7.18 30.97
C ASP A 124 1.08 -8.55 31.61
N LYS A 125 2.01 -9.07 32.42
CA LYS A 125 1.90 -10.42 33.03
C LYS A 125 0.63 -10.60 33.89
N THR A 126 0.12 -9.52 34.48
CA THR A 126 -1.07 -9.50 35.32
C THR A 126 -2.35 -9.14 34.55
N SER A 127 -2.22 -8.63 33.32
CA SER A 127 -3.34 -8.15 32.52
C SER A 127 -3.91 -9.24 31.65
N GLN A 128 -5.24 -9.40 31.64
CA GLN A 128 -5.91 -10.30 30.69
C GLN A 128 -5.95 -9.70 29.26
N ASN A 129 -5.45 -8.46 29.08
CA ASN A 129 -5.37 -7.84 27.76
C ASN A 129 -4.27 -8.50 26.92
N ARG A 130 -4.59 -8.77 25.65
CA ARG A 130 -3.65 -9.33 24.69
C ARG A 130 -3.55 -8.47 23.45
N SER A 131 -2.32 -8.26 22.98
CA SER A 131 -2.01 -7.51 21.77
C SER A 131 -1.49 -8.43 20.67
N VAL A 132 -1.82 -8.05 19.43
CA VAL A 132 -1.26 -8.61 18.22
C VAL A 132 -0.36 -7.55 17.58
N ARG A 133 0.84 -7.93 17.15
CA ARG A 133 1.70 -7.05 16.35
C ARG A 133 1.32 -7.24 14.88
N LEU A 134 0.78 -6.18 14.28
CA LEU A 134 0.38 -6.16 12.86
C LEU A 134 1.38 -5.35 12.05
N LEU A 135 1.79 -5.89 10.90
CA LEU A 135 2.54 -5.19 9.88
C LEU A 135 1.62 -4.87 8.70
N THR A 136 1.49 -3.58 8.39
CA THR A 136 0.74 -3.09 7.23
C THR A 136 1.71 -2.72 6.11
N LYS A 137 1.65 -3.39 4.96
CA LYS A 137 2.58 -3.14 3.85
C LYS A 137 1.90 -3.26 2.50
N LEU A 138 2.17 -2.33 1.59
CA LEU A 138 1.73 -2.48 0.20
C LEU A 138 2.47 -3.62 -0.50
N MET A 139 1.74 -4.30 -1.37
CA MET A 139 2.27 -5.39 -2.19
C MET A 139 1.82 -5.21 -3.63
N SER A 140 2.66 -5.63 -4.56
CA SER A 140 2.25 -5.94 -5.92
C SER A 140 1.36 -7.21 -5.93
N ALA A 141 0.63 -7.41 -7.03
CA ALA A 141 -0.19 -8.61 -7.20
C ALA A 141 0.65 -9.91 -7.14
N THR A 142 1.88 -9.88 -7.67
CA THR A 142 2.81 -11.02 -7.65
C THR A 142 3.31 -11.32 -6.24
N GLU A 143 3.70 -10.29 -5.48
CA GLU A 143 4.13 -10.45 -4.10
C GLU A 143 3.02 -11.02 -3.21
N ALA A 144 1.80 -10.48 -3.34
CA ALA A 144 0.65 -11.01 -2.60
C ALA A 144 0.36 -12.46 -3.00
N ARG A 145 0.33 -12.78 -4.29
CA ARG A 145 0.13 -14.16 -4.75
C ARG A 145 1.18 -15.11 -4.16
N ASN A 146 2.45 -14.73 -4.20
CA ASN A 146 3.54 -15.56 -3.68
C ASN A 146 3.43 -15.74 -2.17
N PHE A 147 3.21 -14.67 -1.41
CA PHE A 147 3.12 -14.74 0.05
C PHE A 147 1.95 -15.62 0.52
N TYR A 148 0.76 -15.44 -0.05
CA TYR A 148 -0.45 -16.10 0.43
C TYR A 148 -0.70 -17.48 -0.19
N LEU A 149 -0.23 -17.75 -1.42
CA LEU A 149 -0.42 -19.05 -2.08
C LEU A 149 0.79 -19.98 -2.02
N ALA A 150 2.02 -19.49 -1.80
CA ALA A 150 3.18 -20.38 -1.65
C ALA A 150 3.03 -21.32 -0.43
N ALA A 151 2.27 -20.90 0.57
CA ALA A 151 1.94 -21.71 1.75
C ALA A 151 1.09 -22.96 1.42
N ASN A 152 0.33 -22.97 0.33
CA ASN A 152 -0.54 -24.09 -0.04
C ASN A 152 0.18 -25.17 -0.87
N LYS A 153 1.44 -24.96 -1.28
CA LYS A 153 2.21 -25.98 -2.03
C LYS A 153 2.71 -27.13 -1.16
N ASN A 154 2.75 -26.96 0.16
CA ASN A 154 3.21 -27.99 1.09
C ASN A 154 2.10 -28.89 1.67
N THR A 155 0.81 -28.60 1.39
CA THR A 155 -0.33 -29.36 1.92
C THR A 155 -0.95 -30.36 0.94
N VAL A 156 -0.49 -30.42 -0.31
CA VAL A 156 -1.00 -31.37 -1.32
C VAL A 156 -0.10 -32.62 -1.46
N ALA A 157 1.11 -32.61 -0.87
CA ALA A 157 2.06 -33.72 -0.98
C ALA A 157 1.93 -34.79 0.13
N THR A 158 1.05 -34.62 1.12
CA THR A 158 0.97 -35.51 2.30
C THR A 158 -0.29 -36.39 2.37
N GLN A 159 -1.05 -36.52 1.29
CA GLN A 159 -2.13 -37.51 1.18
C GLN A 159 -1.96 -38.42 -0.03
N LYS A 160 -0.85 -39.17 -0.04
CA LYS A 160 -0.81 -40.53 -0.63
C LYS A 160 0.48 -41.19 -0.20
N LYS A 161 0.38 -42.11 0.76
CA LYS A 161 1.05 -43.42 0.81
C LYS A 161 0.88 -44.02 2.19
N THR A 162 -0.11 -44.89 2.30
CA THR A 162 -0.08 -45.99 3.27
C THR A 162 0.43 -47.25 2.57
N ALA A 163 1.30 -47.95 3.31
CA ALA A 163 1.63 -49.37 3.29
C ALA A 163 2.85 -49.89 2.49
N ALA A 164 3.70 -50.58 3.26
CA ALA A 164 4.71 -51.62 2.98
C ALA A 164 5.99 -51.20 2.21
N SER A 165 7.22 -51.64 2.51
CA SER A 165 7.75 -52.76 3.30
C SER A 165 9.22 -52.48 3.70
N ILE A 166 9.73 -53.32 4.59
CA ILE A 166 11.01 -53.38 5.31
C ILE A 166 12.24 -53.57 4.40
N LYS A 167 13.40 -52.97 4.77
CA LYS A 167 14.74 -53.60 4.92
C LYS A 167 15.81 -52.59 5.40
N THR A 168 16.50 -52.96 6.48
CA THR A 168 17.72 -52.40 7.11
C THR A 168 18.98 -52.65 6.26
N PRO A 169 20.20 -52.27 6.72
CA PRO A 169 20.77 -50.97 7.14
C PRO A 169 21.94 -50.60 6.17
N VAL A 170 22.79 -49.58 6.44
CA VAL A 170 24.26 -49.57 6.16
C VAL A 170 24.86 -48.16 6.39
N THR A 171 25.78 -48.15 7.37
CA THR A 171 26.98 -47.33 7.62
C THR A 171 27.05 -45.82 7.33
N LYS A 172 27.41 -45.10 8.40
CA LYS A 172 28.18 -43.86 8.43
C LYS A 172 29.49 -43.99 7.61
N SER A 173 29.81 -42.96 6.83
CA SER A 173 31.21 -42.60 6.52
C SER A 173 31.44 -41.11 6.76
N THR A 174 32.33 -40.88 7.71
CA THR A 174 33.11 -39.68 8.00
C THR A 174 33.83 -39.16 6.75
N ASN A 175 33.54 -37.93 6.29
CA ASN A 175 34.53 -37.02 5.67
C ASN A 175 34.05 -35.61 5.30
N GLU A 176 32.79 -35.22 5.53
CA GLU A 176 32.28 -33.87 5.13
C GLU A 176 32.36 -32.78 6.23
N LEU A 177 33.17 -32.99 7.28
CA LEU A 177 33.24 -32.09 8.44
C LEU A 177 34.42 -31.09 8.42
N LYS A 178 35.19 -30.99 7.33
CA LYS A 178 36.35 -30.06 7.27
C LYS A 178 36.23 -28.91 6.26
N GLU A 179 35.19 -28.87 5.43
CA GLU A 179 35.02 -27.80 4.42
C GLU A 179 33.94 -26.77 4.78
N SER A 180 33.02 -27.11 5.69
CA SER A 180 31.94 -26.21 6.17
C SER A 180 32.40 -25.17 7.20
N ALA A 181 33.51 -25.40 7.90
CA ALA A 181 34.02 -24.48 8.92
C ALA A 181 34.77 -23.26 8.35
N ARG A 182 35.38 -23.36 7.16
CA ARG A 182 36.13 -22.24 6.53
C ARG A 182 35.21 -21.18 5.90
N LYS A 183 34.05 -21.56 5.37
CA LYS A 183 33.08 -20.63 4.74
C LYS A 183 32.22 -19.86 5.74
N GLU A 184 32.10 -20.31 6.98
CA GLU A 184 31.33 -19.61 8.01
C GLU A 184 32.11 -18.45 8.66
N GLN A 185 33.45 -18.53 8.65
CA GLN A 185 34.32 -17.53 9.27
C GLN A 185 34.50 -16.27 8.39
N GLU A 186 34.57 -16.42 7.06
CA GLU A 186 34.59 -15.29 6.11
C GLU A 186 33.26 -14.49 6.07
N ARG A 187 32.12 -15.16 6.29
CA ARG A 187 30.80 -14.51 6.30
C ARG A 187 30.60 -13.59 7.51
N LYS A 188 31.13 -13.97 8.67
CA LYS A 188 31.04 -13.17 9.92
C LYS A 188 31.96 -11.93 9.90
N GLU A 189 33.05 -11.95 9.14
CA GLU A 189 33.96 -10.80 9.02
C GLU A 189 33.42 -9.72 8.06
N LEU A 190 32.73 -10.14 6.98
CA LEU A 190 32.09 -9.22 6.03
C LEU A 190 30.91 -8.45 6.65
N GLU A 191 30.14 -9.12 7.52
CA GLU A 191 28.98 -8.53 8.21
C GLU A 191 29.39 -7.49 9.28
N ARG A 192 30.56 -7.66 9.92
CA ARG A 192 31.13 -6.67 10.84
C ARG A 192 31.58 -5.39 10.13
N LYS A 193 32.23 -5.50 8.96
CA LYS A 193 32.66 -4.34 8.16
C LYS A 193 31.49 -3.54 7.56
N GLU A 194 30.35 -4.19 7.31
CA GLU A 194 29.15 -3.51 6.81
C GLU A 194 28.38 -2.76 7.92
N LEU A 195 28.39 -3.30 9.15
CA LEU A 195 27.79 -2.65 10.32
C LEU A 195 28.52 -1.37 10.71
N GLU A 196 29.85 -1.37 10.62
CA GLU A 196 30.71 -0.23 10.95
C GLU A 196 30.53 0.93 9.96
N ARG A 197 30.30 0.63 8.66
CA ARG A 197 29.96 1.65 7.64
C ARG A 197 28.58 2.29 7.88
N LYS A 198 27.59 1.51 8.32
CA LYS A 198 26.24 2.02 8.64
C LYS A 198 26.20 2.89 9.90
N GLU A 199 27.10 2.66 10.86
CA GLU A 199 27.26 3.56 12.03
C GLU A 199 27.95 4.88 11.67
N LEU A 200 28.94 4.86 10.78
CA LEU A 200 29.62 6.07 10.29
C LEU A 200 28.68 6.98 9.47
N GLU A 201 27.79 6.39 8.67
CA GLU A 201 26.78 7.13 7.88
C GLU A 201 25.69 7.76 8.77
N LYS A 202 25.31 7.09 9.88
CA LYS A 202 24.37 7.63 10.88
C LYS A 202 24.92 8.84 11.65
N LYS A 203 26.25 8.91 11.86
CA LYS A 203 26.89 10.05 12.55
C LYS A 203 27.06 11.29 11.68
N GLN A 204 27.05 11.17 10.34
CA GLN A 204 27.16 12.33 9.44
C GLN A 204 25.83 13.04 9.14
N ILE A 205 24.67 12.43 9.41
CA ILE A 205 23.34 13.02 9.17
C ILE A 205 22.85 13.84 10.38
N ALA A 206 23.50 13.72 11.54
CA ALA A 206 23.07 14.35 12.78
C ALA A 206 23.31 15.88 12.87
N THR A 207 24.00 16.51 11.91
CA THR A 207 24.43 17.92 12.00
C THR A 207 23.65 18.92 11.16
N ARG A 208 22.50 18.56 10.56
CA ARG A 208 21.71 19.52 9.77
C ARG A 208 20.32 19.76 10.36
N VAL A 209 20.28 20.51 11.46
CA VAL A 209 19.05 21.07 12.03
C VAL A 209 18.58 22.19 11.09
N VAL A 210 17.60 21.89 10.24
CA VAL A 210 16.81 22.92 9.55
C VAL A 210 15.56 23.17 10.41
N PRO A 211 15.24 24.42 10.76
CA PRO A 211 14.14 24.72 11.65
C PRO A 211 12.82 24.30 11.01
N VAL A 212 12.04 23.53 11.76
CA VAL A 212 10.69 23.06 11.39
C VAL A 212 9.76 24.28 11.31
N ARG A 213 9.49 24.75 10.09
CA ARG A 213 8.38 25.68 9.83
C ARG A 213 7.07 24.96 10.12
N ALA A 214 6.21 25.61 10.90
CA ALA A 214 4.84 25.20 11.17
C ALA A 214 4.12 24.79 9.88
N SER A 215 3.54 23.59 9.85
CA SER A 215 2.79 23.09 8.70
C SER A 215 1.50 23.89 8.55
N VAL A 216 1.50 24.87 7.65
CA VAL A 216 0.27 25.45 7.12
C VAL A 216 -0.48 24.31 6.43
N VAL A 217 -1.68 23.97 6.92
CA VAL A 217 -2.54 22.98 6.28
C VAL A 217 -2.95 23.55 4.92
N GLU A 218 -2.33 23.06 3.84
CA GLU A 218 -2.62 23.51 2.48
C GLU A 218 -4.09 23.26 2.15
N THR A 219 -4.78 24.28 1.63
CA THR A 219 -6.17 24.15 1.18
C THR A 219 -6.27 23.21 -0.02
N PRO A 220 -7.41 22.52 -0.23
CA PRO A 220 -7.64 21.68 -1.41
C PRO A 220 -7.33 22.36 -2.75
N GLN A 221 -7.65 23.63 -2.88
CA GLN A 221 -7.40 24.44 -4.08
C GLN A 221 -5.90 24.71 -4.26
N GLN A 222 -5.16 24.93 -3.17
CA GLN A 222 -3.69 25.04 -3.20
C GLN A 222 -3.04 23.71 -3.59
N GLN A 223 -3.56 22.58 -3.09
CA GLN A 223 -3.05 21.24 -3.45
C GLN A 223 -3.32 20.91 -4.92
N GLN A 224 -4.54 21.20 -5.41
CA GLN A 224 -4.88 21.05 -6.82
C GLN A 224 -3.95 21.91 -7.70
N MET A 225 -3.77 23.18 -7.34
CA MET A 225 -2.87 24.09 -8.05
C MET A 225 -1.43 23.57 -8.06
N LYS A 226 -0.93 23.10 -6.92
CA LYS A 226 0.44 22.56 -6.78
C LYS A 226 0.66 21.33 -7.66
N LEU A 227 -0.29 20.39 -7.66
CA LEU A 227 -0.25 19.21 -8.51
C LEU A 227 -0.32 19.57 -10.00
N TYR A 228 -1.21 20.50 -10.36
CA TYR A 228 -1.35 21.02 -11.72
C TYR A 228 -0.05 21.69 -12.21
N VAL A 229 0.53 22.58 -11.41
CA VAL A 229 1.78 23.30 -11.75
C VAL A 229 2.94 22.32 -11.89
N ALA A 230 3.09 21.37 -10.96
CA ALA A 230 4.11 20.34 -11.05
C ALA A 230 3.95 19.47 -12.30
N ALA A 231 2.73 19.01 -12.57
CA ALA A 231 2.41 18.23 -13.76
C ALA A 231 2.74 19.00 -15.04
N ARG A 232 2.31 20.27 -15.14
CA ARG A 232 2.53 21.10 -16.33
C ARG A 232 4.02 21.35 -16.58
N ARG A 233 4.79 21.66 -15.53
CA ARG A 233 6.23 21.86 -15.62
C ARG A 233 6.95 20.60 -16.12
N ASP A 234 6.62 19.46 -15.54
CA ASP A 234 7.32 18.20 -15.81
C ASP A 234 6.94 17.65 -17.21
N ILE A 235 5.65 17.75 -17.60
CA ILE A 235 5.19 17.41 -18.96
C ILE A 235 5.87 18.29 -20.01
N ASN A 236 5.91 19.62 -19.80
CA ASN A 236 6.50 20.54 -20.77
C ASN A 236 8.03 20.40 -20.88
N SER A 237 8.70 19.99 -19.80
CA SER A 237 10.15 19.78 -19.79
C SER A 237 10.55 18.37 -20.21
N GLY A 238 9.60 17.48 -20.51
CA GLY A 238 9.88 16.09 -20.92
C GLY A 238 10.44 15.21 -19.79
N LYS A 239 10.42 15.68 -18.54
CA LYS A 239 11.02 14.98 -17.38
C LYS A 239 9.94 14.30 -16.56
N ASN A 240 10.26 13.15 -15.98
CA ASN A 240 9.38 12.43 -15.04
C ASN A 240 7.95 12.22 -15.57
N LEU A 241 7.79 11.96 -16.87
CA LEU A 241 6.51 11.99 -17.58
C LEU A 241 5.42 11.14 -16.90
N ASN A 242 5.75 9.95 -16.38
CA ASN A 242 4.80 9.12 -15.65
C ASN A 242 4.28 9.79 -14.37
N ASN A 243 5.17 10.37 -13.56
CA ASN A 243 4.78 11.08 -12.35
C ASN A 243 4.03 12.37 -12.67
N ALA A 244 4.43 13.06 -13.74
CA ALA A 244 3.75 14.26 -14.21
C ALA A 244 2.30 13.95 -14.64
N CYS A 245 2.09 12.83 -15.34
CA CYS A 245 0.77 12.35 -15.71
C CYS A 245 -0.07 11.88 -14.51
N ASN A 246 0.55 11.20 -13.54
CA ASN A 246 -0.11 10.89 -12.28
C ASN A 246 -0.58 12.17 -11.56
N ASN A 247 0.27 13.21 -11.52
CA ASN A 247 -0.06 14.50 -10.92
C ASN A 247 -1.17 15.25 -11.68
N ALA A 248 -1.15 15.21 -13.02
CA ALA A 248 -2.21 15.77 -13.85
C ALA A 248 -3.56 15.11 -13.56
N GLN A 249 -3.58 13.77 -13.48
CA GLN A 249 -4.77 13.01 -13.15
C GLN A 249 -5.29 13.33 -11.75
N ARG A 250 -4.40 13.42 -10.76
CA ARG A 250 -4.77 13.84 -9.41
C ARG A 250 -5.39 15.24 -9.41
N ALA A 251 -4.75 16.22 -10.04
CA ALA A 251 -5.26 17.59 -10.12
C ALA A 251 -6.63 17.69 -10.83
N TYR A 252 -6.86 16.88 -11.86
CA TYR A 252 -8.16 16.79 -12.53
C TYR A 252 -9.24 16.19 -11.61
N ASN A 253 -8.90 15.12 -10.87
CA ASN A 253 -9.82 14.47 -9.94
C ASN A 253 -10.17 15.38 -8.74
N TYR A 254 -9.19 16.12 -8.21
CA TYR A 254 -9.44 17.14 -7.17
C TYR A 254 -10.52 18.13 -7.60
N GLY A 255 -10.47 18.56 -8.87
CA GLY A 255 -11.43 19.52 -9.39
C GLY A 255 -12.87 18.99 -9.41
N LYS A 256 -13.05 17.70 -9.73
CA LYS A 256 -14.35 17.00 -9.69
C LYS A 256 -14.91 16.88 -8.28
N LEU A 257 -14.10 16.38 -7.37
CA LEU A 257 -14.52 16.06 -6.01
C LEU A 257 -14.88 17.30 -5.19
N GLN A 258 -14.32 18.47 -5.52
CA GLN A 258 -14.56 19.71 -4.79
C GLN A 258 -15.64 20.60 -5.41
N GLY A 259 -16.36 20.14 -6.44
CA GLY A 259 -17.34 20.96 -7.14
C GLY A 259 -16.72 22.19 -7.83
N THR A 260 -15.39 22.21 -7.98
CA THR A 260 -14.64 23.25 -8.69
C THR A 260 -14.53 22.94 -10.19
N GLU A 261 -15.50 22.20 -10.72
CA GLU A 261 -15.48 21.70 -12.09
C GLU A 261 -15.52 22.83 -13.14
N GLY A 262 -15.81 24.08 -12.77
CA GLY A 262 -15.67 25.24 -13.65
C GLY A 262 -14.34 26.01 -13.54
N THR A 263 -13.42 25.60 -12.67
CA THR A 263 -12.15 26.33 -12.49
C THR A 263 -11.17 26.07 -13.62
N ARG A 264 -10.37 27.09 -13.95
CA ARG A 264 -9.30 26.97 -14.95
C ARG A 264 -8.34 25.83 -14.61
N VAL A 265 -8.01 25.63 -13.34
CA VAL A 265 -7.09 24.57 -12.91
C VAL A 265 -7.66 23.19 -13.22
N TYR A 266 -8.96 22.97 -12.99
CA TYR A 266 -9.62 21.72 -13.33
C TYR A 266 -9.61 21.46 -14.85
N THR A 267 -10.05 22.43 -15.65
CA THR A 267 -10.15 22.24 -17.11
C THR A 267 -8.78 22.02 -17.74
N GLU A 268 -7.77 22.76 -17.29
CA GLU A 268 -6.38 22.61 -17.74
C GLU A 268 -5.74 21.30 -17.27
N SER A 269 -6.04 20.85 -16.05
CA SER A 269 -5.59 19.53 -15.58
C SER A 269 -6.19 18.41 -16.43
N GLY A 270 -7.46 18.54 -16.81
CA GLY A 270 -8.11 17.60 -17.74
C GLY A 270 -7.48 17.60 -19.14
N MET A 271 -7.02 18.75 -19.63
CA MET A 271 -6.22 18.81 -20.87
C MET A 271 -4.89 18.07 -20.74
N LEU A 272 -4.19 18.20 -19.60
CA LEU A 272 -2.95 17.46 -19.35
C LEU A 272 -3.20 15.95 -19.27
N VAL A 273 -4.29 15.51 -18.62
CA VAL A 273 -4.71 14.11 -18.59
C VAL A 273 -4.93 13.56 -20.00
N ALA A 274 -5.66 14.29 -20.84
CA ALA A 274 -5.90 13.87 -22.22
C ALA A 274 -4.59 13.76 -23.02
N ARG A 275 -3.63 14.67 -22.81
CA ARG A 275 -2.28 14.57 -23.41
C ARG A 275 -1.52 13.35 -22.92
N CYS A 276 -1.59 13.05 -21.64
CA CYS A 276 -0.95 11.88 -21.05
C CYS A 276 -1.50 10.57 -21.62
N LEU A 277 -2.83 10.46 -21.71
CA LEU A 277 -3.50 9.27 -22.23
C LEU A 277 -3.34 9.08 -23.74
N ASN A 278 -3.12 10.16 -24.50
CA ASN A 278 -3.00 10.10 -25.96
C ASN A 278 -1.56 10.17 -26.49
N GLY A 279 -0.66 10.87 -25.79
CA GLY A 279 0.67 11.26 -26.30
C GLY A 279 1.86 10.76 -25.50
N ILE A 280 1.65 10.13 -24.33
CA ILE A 280 2.74 9.59 -23.50
C ILE A 280 2.59 8.07 -23.42
N PRO A 281 3.30 7.28 -24.25
CA PRO A 281 3.11 5.83 -24.35
C PRO A 281 3.29 5.10 -23.01
N ALA A 282 4.29 5.48 -22.22
CA ALA A 282 4.58 4.86 -20.92
C ALA A 282 3.41 5.00 -19.93
N TYR A 283 2.63 6.08 -20.04
CA TYR A 283 1.44 6.30 -19.23
C TYR A 283 0.21 5.67 -19.87
N ALA A 284 0.01 5.87 -21.17
CA ALA A 284 -1.13 5.35 -21.92
C ALA A 284 -1.23 3.82 -21.90
N ASN A 285 -0.10 3.11 -22.01
CA ASN A 285 -0.06 1.64 -22.01
C ASN A 285 -0.54 1.00 -20.71
N ARG A 286 -0.64 1.77 -19.62
CA ARG A 286 -1.27 1.31 -18.36
C ARG A 286 -2.79 1.15 -18.47
N PHE A 287 -3.39 1.72 -19.51
CA PHE A 287 -4.84 1.74 -19.71
C PHE A 287 -5.18 1.07 -21.06
N PRO A 288 -5.88 -0.07 -21.07
CA PRO A 288 -6.25 -0.76 -22.32
C PRO A 288 -7.16 0.08 -23.22
N ASN A 289 -7.84 1.10 -22.67
CA ASN A 289 -8.73 2.02 -23.37
C ASN A 289 -8.30 3.49 -23.23
N ALA A 290 -6.98 3.77 -23.16
CA ALA A 290 -6.43 5.11 -22.93
C ALA A 290 -7.03 6.19 -23.87
N LYS A 291 -7.10 5.92 -25.17
CA LYS A 291 -7.68 6.84 -26.16
C LYS A 291 -9.16 7.13 -25.90
N THR A 292 -9.94 6.12 -25.57
CA THR A 292 -11.37 6.29 -25.23
C THR A 292 -11.54 7.12 -23.97
N GLN A 293 -10.70 6.91 -22.96
CA GLN A 293 -10.69 7.73 -21.74
C GLN A 293 -10.31 9.18 -22.05
N ALA A 294 -9.29 9.41 -22.89
CA ALA A 294 -8.90 10.75 -23.35
C ALA A 294 -10.07 11.45 -24.07
N LYS A 295 -10.75 10.76 -25.00
CA LYS A 295 -11.94 11.29 -25.68
C LYS A 295 -13.05 11.67 -24.68
N ARG A 296 -13.34 10.83 -23.69
CA ARG A 296 -14.36 11.11 -22.67
C ARG A 296 -14.03 12.35 -21.84
N VAL A 297 -12.77 12.49 -21.41
CA VAL A 297 -12.31 13.69 -20.68
C VAL A 297 -12.50 14.93 -21.54
N LEU A 298 -12.02 14.90 -22.78
CA LEU A 298 -12.12 16.04 -23.67
C LEU A 298 -13.56 16.39 -24.06
N GLN A 299 -14.45 15.39 -24.24
CA GLN A 299 -15.87 15.61 -24.49
C GLN A 299 -16.54 16.33 -23.33
N ASN A 300 -16.25 15.94 -22.09
CA ASN A 300 -16.74 16.65 -20.91
C ASN A 300 -16.25 18.11 -20.91
N LEU A 301 -14.94 18.33 -21.12
CA LEU A 301 -14.36 19.69 -21.17
C LEU A 301 -14.94 20.55 -22.32
N SER A 302 -15.18 19.95 -23.48
CA SER A 302 -15.77 20.62 -24.62
C SER A 302 -17.24 20.99 -24.37
N ASN A 303 -18.03 20.05 -23.86
CA ASN A 303 -19.48 20.18 -23.81
C ASN A 303 -19.93 20.96 -22.57
N ASN A 304 -19.33 20.68 -21.41
CA ASN A 304 -19.76 21.26 -20.14
C ASN A 304 -19.01 22.56 -19.80
N TYR A 305 -17.80 22.75 -20.34
CA TYR A 305 -16.93 23.88 -20.02
C TYR A 305 -16.51 24.70 -21.24
N ASN A 306 -17.07 24.39 -22.42
CA ASN A 306 -16.79 25.08 -23.68
C ASN A 306 -15.29 25.24 -24.00
N HIS A 307 -14.45 24.31 -23.55
CA HIS A 307 -13.00 24.47 -23.59
C HIS A 307 -12.44 24.34 -25.03
N SER A 308 -11.93 25.43 -25.58
CA SER A 308 -11.46 25.51 -26.98
C SER A 308 -10.34 24.50 -27.30
N GLY A 309 -9.36 24.37 -26.40
CA GLY A 309 -8.28 23.39 -26.55
C GLY A 309 -8.80 21.94 -26.57
N ALA A 310 -9.91 21.67 -25.88
CA ALA A 310 -10.48 20.32 -25.82
C ALA A 310 -11.18 19.98 -27.14
N LYS A 311 -11.91 20.94 -27.72
CA LYS A 311 -12.52 20.83 -29.06
C LYS A 311 -11.47 20.56 -30.14
N ASN A 312 -10.37 21.29 -30.11
CA ASN A 312 -9.28 21.11 -31.07
C ASN A 312 -8.63 19.74 -30.92
N MET A 313 -8.33 19.32 -29.69
CA MET A 313 -7.72 18.02 -29.43
C MET A 313 -8.65 16.86 -29.80
N LEU A 314 -9.96 16.97 -29.57
CA LEU A 314 -10.94 15.97 -30.01
C LEU A 314 -10.91 15.73 -31.52
N ARG A 315 -10.76 16.79 -32.32
CA ARG A 315 -10.64 16.69 -33.78
C ARG A 315 -9.37 15.96 -34.22
N GLN A 316 -8.33 15.98 -33.39
CA GLN A 316 -7.03 15.36 -33.68
C GLN A 316 -6.95 13.90 -33.23
N ILE A 317 -7.76 13.47 -32.26
CA ILE A 317 -7.77 12.08 -31.79
C ILE A 317 -8.63 11.23 -32.74
N LYS A 318 -7.97 10.56 -33.68
CA LYS A 318 -8.54 9.48 -34.51
C LYS A 318 -8.88 8.26 -33.63
#